data_AF-X1NMS0-F1
#
_entry.id   AF-X1NMS0-F1
#
_cell.length_a   1.000
_cell.length_b   1.000
_cell.length_c   1.000
_cell.angle_alpha   90.00
_cell.angle_beta   90.00
_cell.angle_gamma   90.00
#
_symmetry.space_group_name_H-M   'P 1'
#
loop_
_entity.id
_entity.type
_entity.pdbx_description
1 polymer ?
#
loop_
_entity_poly.entity_id
_entity_poly.type
_entity_poly.pdbx_seq_one_letter_code
_entity_poly.pdbx_strand_id
1 'polypeptide(L)'
;LSFGGALTLAALAFSVGFIGYFISWPHGREIGILAVPSGLAIWAVRCGNMADLMRVNPSLAQRQAVFAALKWEPIFWLAIVAAGFGGVLLGQKIRSRPEPDKNEEKSNSELSIYLNPIIALVGSVLIAQFCLRIFAQDVRVFDPRLGSVMAQPAVGQIVFAVLVSFGIAAFIFKKFLNISYIWPIAASALVTGFAITAYLKQDILQHLVGQHPAAFFCNAVTSVLPVQMVAFGTLGSIAGYWLAVRYNHWRKHA
;
A
#
# COMPACT_ATOMS: atom_id res chain seq x y z
N LEU A 1 0.47 2.95 19.55
CA LEU A 1 -1.00 3.04 19.74
C LEU A 1 -1.38 2.19 20.96
N SER A 2 -2.24 2.69 21.86
CA SER A 2 -2.83 1.83 22.88
C SER A 2 -3.88 0.90 22.25
N PHE A 3 -4.19 -0.23 22.91
CA PHE A 3 -5.21 -1.15 22.45
C PHE A 3 -6.58 -0.46 22.27
N GLY A 4 -6.95 0.41 23.23
CA GLY A 4 -8.17 1.22 23.12
C GLY A 4 -8.17 2.14 21.90
N GLY A 5 -7.04 2.80 21.60
CA GLY A 5 -6.92 3.63 20.41
C GLY A 5 -7.07 2.83 19.10
N ALA A 6 -6.52 1.61 19.06
CA ALA A 6 -6.65 0.72 17.89
C ALA A 6 -8.11 0.30 17.68
N LEU A 7 -8.84 -0.02 18.75
CA LEU A 7 -10.25 -0.37 18.69
C LEU A 7 -11.10 0.81 18.22
N THR A 8 -10.85 2.02 18.74
CA THR A 8 -11.52 3.24 18.28
C THR A 8 -11.28 3.49 16.80
N LEU A 9 -10.03 3.33 16.34
CA LEU A 9 -9.71 3.52 14.92
C LEU A 9 -10.42 2.50 14.03
N ALA A 10 -10.49 1.23 14.45
CA ALA A 10 -11.20 0.19 13.71
C ALA A 10 -12.72 0.46 13.66
N ALA A 11 -13.32 0.87 14.78
CA ALA A 11 -14.74 1.23 14.83
C ALA A 11 -15.06 2.44 13.95
N LEU A 12 -14.20 3.47 13.96
CA LEU A 12 -14.32 4.63 13.07
C LEU A 12 -14.18 4.23 11.61
N ALA A 13 -13.19 3.41 11.25
CA ALA A 13 -13.00 2.93 9.89
C ALA A 13 -14.23 2.16 9.39
N PHE A 14 -14.75 1.24 10.21
CA PHE A 14 -15.97 0.50 9.90
C PHE A 14 -17.17 1.44 9.68
N SER A 15 -17.36 2.41 10.58
CA SER A 15 -18.46 3.37 10.52
C SER A 15 -18.38 4.26 9.28
N VAL A 16 -17.18 4.74 8.95
CA VAL A 16 -16.92 5.55 7.76
C VAL A 16 -17.16 4.76 6.47
N GLY A 17 -16.74 3.49 6.42
CA GLY A 17 -17.05 2.61 5.28
C GLY A 17 -18.55 2.37 5.11
N PHE A 18 -19.25 2.11 6.22
CA PHE A 18 -20.71 1.94 6.23
C PHE A 18 -21.44 3.19 5.75
N ILE A 19 -21.12 4.36 6.29
CA ILE A 19 -21.70 5.64 5.88
C ILE A 19 -21.36 5.95 4.41
N GLY A 20 -20.10 5.73 4.01
CA GLY A 20 -19.62 5.95 2.65
C GLY A 20 -20.39 5.15 1.60
N TYR A 21 -20.83 3.93 1.95
CA TYR A 21 -21.72 3.12 1.11
C TYR A 21 -23.03 3.84 0.81
N PHE A 22 -23.72 4.34 1.85
CA PHE A 22 -25.02 4.99 1.69
C PHE A 22 -24.93 6.37 1.02
N ILE A 23 -23.89 7.15 1.32
CA ILE A 23 -23.66 8.45 0.66
C ILE A 23 -23.45 8.26 -0.84
N SER A 24 -22.75 7.19 -1.24
CA SER A 24 -22.42 6.94 -2.65
C SER A 24 -23.46 6.05 -3.36
N TRP A 25 -24.63 5.83 -2.77
CA TRP A 25 -25.69 5.02 -3.38
C TRP A 25 -26.12 5.61 -4.74
N PRO A 26 -26.26 4.81 -5.82
CA PRO A 26 -26.26 3.34 -5.86
C PRO A 26 -24.90 2.68 -6.15
N HIS A 27 -23.79 3.43 -6.15
CA HIS A 27 -22.42 2.96 -6.40
C HIS A 27 -21.60 2.84 -5.10
N GLY A 28 -22.30 2.51 -3.99
CA GLY A 28 -21.73 2.44 -2.66
C GLY A 28 -20.59 1.44 -2.53
N ARG A 29 -20.65 0.34 -3.26
CA ARG A 29 -19.62 -0.71 -3.24
C ARG A 29 -18.33 -0.26 -3.92
N GLU A 30 -18.44 0.49 -5.01
CA GLU A 30 -17.32 0.93 -5.82
C GLU A 30 -16.64 2.19 -5.26
N ILE A 31 -17.43 3.12 -4.73
CA ILE A 31 -16.96 4.43 -4.27
C ILE A 31 -16.75 4.44 -2.75
N GLY A 32 -17.64 3.80 -1.98
CA GLY A 32 -17.59 3.82 -0.51
C GLY A 32 -16.30 3.21 0.07
N ILE A 33 -15.70 2.24 -0.62
CA ILE A 33 -14.40 1.65 -0.24
C ILE A 33 -13.25 2.65 -0.24
N LEU A 34 -13.37 3.80 -0.92
CA LEU A 34 -12.33 4.82 -0.95
C LEU A 34 -12.27 5.67 0.33
N ALA A 35 -13.33 5.66 1.15
CA ALA A 35 -13.46 6.58 2.28
C ALA A 35 -12.35 6.39 3.34
N VAL A 36 -12.13 5.14 3.78
CA VAL A 36 -11.09 4.81 4.76
C VAL A 36 -9.68 5.05 4.24
N PRO A 37 -9.25 4.54 3.08
CA PRO A 37 -7.90 4.79 2.59
C PRO A 37 -7.64 6.27 2.27
N SER A 38 -8.67 7.05 1.90
CA SER A 38 -8.54 8.51 1.75
C SER A 38 -8.32 9.21 3.09
N GLY A 39 -9.05 8.82 4.14
CA GLY A 39 -8.82 9.33 5.50
C GLY A 39 -7.42 8.96 6.02
N LEU A 40 -7.01 7.71 5.80
CA LEU A 40 -5.66 7.26 6.12
C LEU A 40 -4.58 7.98 5.31
N ALA A 41 -4.84 8.36 4.07
CA ALA A 41 -3.90 9.12 3.25
C ALA A 41 -3.66 10.53 3.83
N ILE A 42 -4.72 11.21 4.28
CA ILE A 42 -4.60 12.51 4.97
C ILE A 42 -3.80 12.35 6.25
N TRP A 43 -4.09 11.31 7.03
CA TRP A 43 -3.33 10.99 8.24
C TRP A 43 -1.85 10.73 7.90
N ALA A 44 -1.57 9.89 6.91
CA ALA A 44 -0.22 9.50 6.48
C ALA A 44 0.66 10.66 6.02
N VAL A 45 0.07 11.69 5.39
CA VAL A 45 0.78 12.93 5.00
C VAL A 45 1.12 13.78 6.22
N ARG A 46 0.30 13.71 7.28
CA ARG A 46 0.54 14.44 8.54
C ARG A 46 1.45 13.68 9.52
N CYS A 47 1.63 12.37 9.32
CA CYS A 47 2.42 11.49 10.18
C CYS A 47 3.92 11.58 9.94
N GLY A 48 4.52 12.78 10.00
CA GLY A 48 5.96 12.97 9.91
C GLY A 48 6.64 12.25 8.73
N ASN A 49 7.92 11.92 8.89
CA ASN A 49 8.69 11.16 7.91
C ASN A 49 9.67 10.19 8.59
N MET A 50 10.26 9.29 7.80
CA MET A 50 11.16 8.28 8.33
C MET A 50 12.47 8.88 8.86
N ALA A 51 12.96 9.98 8.29
CA ALA A 51 14.16 10.66 8.76
C ALA A 51 14.00 11.20 10.19
N ASP A 52 12.82 11.75 10.53
CA ASP A 52 12.51 12.21 11.88
C ASP A 52 12.51 11.05 12.90
N LEU A 53 11.97 9.88 12.51
CA LEU A 53 12.03 8.66 13.33
C LEU A 53 13.48 8.21 13.56
N MET A 54 14.32 8.25 12.52
CA MET A 54 15.74 7.90 12.63
C MET A 54 16.54 8.94 13.42
N ARG A 55 16.12 10.21 13.42
CA ARG A 55 16.75 11.31 14.15
C ARG A 55 16.53 11.19 15.65
N VAL A 56 15.30 10.86 16.08
CA VAL A 56 14.98 10.66 17.51
C VAL A 56 15.45 9.30 18.04
N ASN A 57 15.85 8.38 17.15
CA ASN A 57 16.42 7.08 17.45
C ASN A 57 17.83 6.96 16.85
N PRO A 58 18.84 7.70 17.35
CA PRO A 58 20.12 7.84 16.68
C PRO A 58 21.00 6.57 16.73
N SER A 59 20.88 5.74 17.78
CA SER A 59 21.76 4.58 17.95
C SER A 59 21.35 3.38 17.07
N LEU A 60 22.30 2.51 16.78
CA LEU A 60 22.06 1.27 16.01
C LEU A 60 20.94 0.41 16.63
N ALA A 61 21.01 0.17 17.94
CA ALA A 61 20.02 -0.64 18.64
C ALA A 61 18.62 -0.03 18.58
N GLN A 62 18.50 1.29 18.72
CA GLN A 62 17.22 1.99 18.59
C GLN A 62 16.66 1.90 17.16
N ARG A 63 17.49 2.14 16.12
CA ARG A 63 17.04 2.00 14.73
C ARG A 63 16.61 0.57 14.40
N GLN A 64 17.34 -0.43 14.88
CA GLN A 64 16.95 -1.84 14.72
C GLN A 64 15.59 -2.12 15.37
N ALA A 65 15.35 -1.63 16.58
CA ALA A 65 14.07 -1.78 17.27
C ALA A 65 12.93 -1.09 16.49
N VAL A 66 13.18 0.11 15.96
CA VAL A 66 12.22 0.83 15.11
C VAL A 66 11.89 -0.01 13.86
N PHE A 67 12.88 -0.45 13.09
CA PHE A 67 12.63 -1.26 11.89
C PHE A 67 11.96 -2.60 12.20
N ALA A 68 12.28 -3.23 13.34
CA ALA A 68 11.62 -4.45 13.77
C ALA A 68 10.12 -4.23 14.04
N ALA A 69 9.74 -3.09 14.60
CA ALA A 69 8.34 -2.70 14.81
C ALA A 69 7.65 -2.32 13.49
N LEU A 70 8.29 -1.46 12.68
CA LEU A 70 7.76 -1.00 11.39
C LEU A 70 7.54 -2.14 10.39
N LYS A 71 8.25 -3.27 10.54
CA LYS A 71 8.05 -4.47 9.71
C LYS A 71 6.62 -5.01 9.76
N TRP A 72 5.99 -4.93 10.93
CA TRP A 72 4.66 -5.52 11.18
C TRP A 72 3.53 -4.49 11.17
N GLU A 73 3.86 -3.22 11.32
CA GLU A 73 2.91 -2.12 11.29
C GLU A 73 2.02 -2.06 10.02
N PRO A 74 2.49 -2.39 8.80
CA PRO A 74 1.63 -2.39 7.62
C PRO A 74 0.44 -3.35 7.74
N ILE A 75 0.58 -4.46 8.48
CA ILE A 75 -0.53 -5.40 8.73
C ILE A 75 -1.62 -4.74 9.55
N PHE A 76 -1.24 -3.94 10.56
CA PHE A 76 -2.18 -3.16 11.35
C PHE A 76 -2.96 -2.17 10.47
N TRP A 77 -2.26 -1.39 9.64
CA TRP A 77 -2.91 -0.43 8.74
C TRP A 77 -3.81 -1.12 7.71
N LEU A 78 -3.41 -2.28 7.21
CA LEU A 78 -4.23 -3.09 6.30
C LEU A 78 -5.49 -3.61 6.99
N ALA A 79 -5.42 -3.99 8.26
CA ALA A 79 -6.59 -4.38 9.05
C ALA A 79 -7.58 -3.21 9.23
N ILE A 80 -7.10 -1.98 9.39
CA ILE A 80 -7.96 -0.79 9.42
C ILE A 80 -8.67 -0.58 8.08
N VAL A 81 -7.97 -0.73 6.95
CA VAL A 81 -8.60 -0.67 5.61
C VAL A 81 -9.64 -1.78 5.47
N ALA A 82 -9.34 -3.00 5.91
CA ALA A 82 -10.25 -4.14 5.86
C ALA A 82 -11.51 -3.92 6.73
N ALA A 83 -11.37 -3.32 7.91
CA ALA A 83 -12.52 -2.92 8.73
C ALA A 83 -13.43 -1.93 8.00
N GLY A 84 -12.84 -0.96 7.29
CA GLY A 84 -13.57 -0.06 6.40
C GLY A 84 -14.36 -0.79 5.31
N PHE A 85 -13.72 -1.74 4.63
CA PHE A 85 -14.39 -2.56 3.62
C PHE A 85 -15.51 -3.40 4.23
N GLY A 86 -15.34 -3.91 5.45
CA GLY A 86 -16.38 -4.59 6.22
C GLY A 86 -17.62 -3.72 6.43
N GLY A 87 -17.44 -2.43 6.73
CA GLY A 87 -18.54 -1.46 6.84
C GLY A 87 -19.31 -1.30 5.53
N VAL A 88 -18.60 -1.19 4.41
CA VAL A 88 -19.22 -1.12 3.07
C VAL A 88 -20.03 -2.38 2.76
N LEU A 89 -19.47 -3.55 3.06
CA LEU A 89 -20.14 -4.85 2.84
C LEU A 89 -21.41 -4.99 3.70
N LEU A 90 -21.40 -4.48 4.95
CA LEU A 90 -22.61 -4.44 5.76
C LEU A 90 -23.67 -3.53 5.13
N GLY A 91 -23.29 -2.34 4.66
CA GLY A 91 -24.20 -1.43 3.95
C GLY A 91 -24.83 -2.11 2.73
N GLN A 92 -24.03 -2.84 1.95
CA GLN A 92 -24.49 -3.63 0.81
C GLN A 92 -25.51 -4.70 1.20
N LYS A 93 -25.27 -5.41 2.31
CA LYS A 93 -26.18 -6.43 2.81
C LYS A 93 -27.54 -5.86 3.23
N ILE A 94 -27.56 -4.66 3.81
CA ILE A 94 -28.81 -3.99 4.24
C ILE A 94 -29.62 -3.52 3.04
N ARG A 95 -28.96 -2.89 2.07
CA ARG A 95 -29.62 -2.37 0.87
C ARG A 95 -28.79 -2.76 -0.33
N SER A 96 -29.14 -3.87 -0.96
CA SER A 96 -28.49 -4.32 -2.19
C SER A 96 -29.09 -3.60 -3.40
N ARG A 97 -28.24 -3.19 -4.34
CA ARG A 97 -28.69 -2.79 -5.67
C ARG A 97 -29.04 -4.06 -6.45
N PRO A 98 -30.11 -4.07 -7.28
CA PRO A 98 -30.28 -5.13 -8.27
C PRO A 98 -29.08 -5.14 -9.21
N GLU A 99 -28.28 -6.21 -9.16
CA GLU A 99 -27.15 -6.41 -10.07
C GLU A 99 -27.69 -6.61 -11.50
N PRO A 100 -27.13 -5.94 -12.52
CA PRO A 100 -27.34 -6.39 -13.89
C PRO A 100 -26.72 -7.78 -14.06
N ASP A 101 -27.38 -8.64 -14.84
CA ASP A 101 -26.97 -10.03 -15.08
C ASP A 101 -25.45 -10.16 -15.29
N LYS A 102 -24.81 -10.95 -14.44
CA LYS A 102 -23.39 -11.26 -14.56
C LYS A 102 -23.22 -12.17 -15.79
N ASN A 103 -22.82 -11.57 -16.91
CA ASN A 103 -22.24 -12.33 -18.00
C ASN A 103 -21.07 -13.18 -17.45
N GLU A 104 -21.16 -14.48 -17.71
CA GLU A 104 -20.33 -15.56 -17.22
C GLU A 104 -18.85 -15.17 -17.06
N GLU A 105 -18.35 -15.24 -15.83
CA GLU A 105 -16.91 -15.28 -15.58
C GLU A 105 -16.37 -16.56 -16.22
N LYS A 106 -15.36 -16.42 -17.09
CA LYS A 106 -14.63 -17.56 -17.69
C LYS A 106 -14.26 -18.55 -16.58
N SER A 107 -14.76 -19.78 -16.71
CA SER A 107 -14.36 -20.94 -15.93
C SER A 107 -12.85 -21.10 -16.00
N ASN A 108 -12.17 -20.66 -14.96
CA ASN A 108 -10.74 -20.83 -14.76
C ASN A 108 -10.54 -22.21 -14.11
N SER A 109 -9.61 -23.03 -14.62
CA SER A 109 -9.33 -24.35 -14.04
C SER A 109 -8.96 -24.24 -12.56
N GLU A 110 -9.23 -25.27 -11.75
CA GLU A 110 -9.01 -25.26 -10.29
C GLU A 110 -7.59 -24.83 -9.90
N LEU A 111 -6.57 -25.18 -10.70
CA LEU A 111 -5.18 -24.78 -10.48
C LEU A 111 -4.98 -23.27 -10.61
N SER A 112 -5.65 -22.65 -11.58
CA SER A 112 -5.58 -21.21 -11.82
C SER A 112 -6.31 -20.38 -10.76
N ILE A 113 -7.26 -20.97 -10.02
CA ILE A 113 -7.97 -20.30 -8.92
C ILE A 113 -7.03 -19.98 -7.76
N TYR A 114 -6.05 -20.86 -7.47
CA TYR A 114 -5.08 -20.65 -6.39
C TYR A 114 -3.78 -19.99 -6.85
N LEU A 115 -3.28 -20.32 -8.05
CA LEU A 115 -2.03 -19.75 -8.55
C LEU A 115 -2.15 -18.26 -8.88
N ASN A 116 -3.28 -17.82 -9.45
CA ASN A 116 -3.47 -16.43 -9.86
C ASN A 116 -3.38 -15.44 -8.69
N PRO A 117 -4.04 -15.67 -7.54
CA PRO A 117 -3.83 -14.90 -6.31
C PRO A 117 -2.39 -14.77 -5.87
N ILE A 118 -1.65 -15.88 -5.83
CA ILE A 118 -0.26 -15.91 -5.35
C ILE A 118 0.63 -15.13 -6.30
N ILE A 119 0.46 -15.34 -7.61
CA ILE A 119 1.18 -14.60 -8.65
C ILE A 119 0.86 -13.10 -8.55
N ALA A 120 -0.41 -12.73 -8.34
CA ALA A 120 -0.80 -11.33 -8.17
C ALA A 120 -0.19 -10.71 -6.92
N LEU A 121 -0.17 -11.44 -5.81
CA LEU A 121 0.40 -10.94 -4.56
C LEU A 121 1.91 -10.74 -4.68
N VAL A 122 2.65 -11.79 -5.06
CA VAL A 122 4.12 -11.75 -5.20
C VAL A 122 4.54 -10.79 -6.29
N GLY A 123 3.89 -10.86 -7.45
CA GLY A 123 4.17 -9.97 -8.57
C GLY A 123 3.85 -8.50 -8.26
N SER A 124 2.81 -8.21 -7.48
CA SER A 124 2.53 -6.84 -7.03
C SER A 124 3.62 -6.32 -6.10
N VAL A 125 4.15 -7.16 -5.19
CA VAL A 125 5.29 -6.78 -4.35
C VAL A 125 6.51 -6.44 -5.23
N LEU A 126 6.83 -7.29 -6.21
CA LEU A 126 7.98 -7.08 -7.09
C LEU A 126 7.83 -5.83 -7.98
N ILE A 127 6.67 -5.64 -8.60
CA ILE A 127 6.37 -4.45 -9.40
C ILE A 127 6.46 -3.20 -8.53
N ALA A 128 5.84 -3.21 -7.34
CA ALA A 128 5.87 -2.06 -6.45
C ALA A 128 7.29 -1.75 -5.97
N GLN A 129 8.08 -2.75 -5.57
CA GLN A 129 9.49 -2.58 -5.21
C GLN A 129 10.31 -1.94 -6.33
N PHE A 130 10.14 -2.43 -7.55
CA PHE A 130 10.82 -1.91 -8.73
C PHE A 130 10.41 -0.46 -9.02
N CYS A 131 9.11 -0.18 -9.11
CA CYS A 131 8.59 1.15 -9.39
C CYS A 131 8.96 2.16 -8.30
N LEU A 132 8.86 1.79 -7.02
CA LEU A 132 9.24 2.67 -5.90
C LEU A 132 10.72 3.04 -5.95
N ARG A 133 11.59 2.10 -6.31
CA ARG A 133 13.02 2.38 -6.51
C ARG A 133 13.28 3.40 -7.61
N ILE A 134 12.38 3.56 -8.57
CA ILE A 134 12.48 4.53 -9.67
C ILE A 134 11.82 5.86 -9.28
N PHE A 135 10.60 5.82 -8.73
CA PHE A 135 9.78 7.00 -8.52
C PHE A 135 10.04 7.71 -7.19
N ALA A 136 10.42 6.99 -6.13
CA ALA A 136 10.71 7.56 -4.81
C ALA A 136 12.20 7.87 -4.65
N GLN A 137 12.85 8.42 -5.68
CA GLN A 137 14.27 8.79 -5.64
C GLN A 137 14.48 10.26 -5.27
N ASP A 138 15.30 10.52 -4.25
CA ASP A 138 15.86 11.84 -3.99
C ASP A 138 17.37 11.86 -4.32
N VAL A 139 18.08 12.91 -3.90
CA VAL A 139 19.53 13.08 -4.05
C VAL A 139 20.26 11.81 -3.63
N ARG A 140 20.98 11.23 -4.60
CA ARG A 140 21.83 10.07 -4.38
C ARG A 140 23.25 10.52 -4.12
N VAL A 141 23.84 9.95 -3.09
CA VAL A 141 25.24 10.14 -2.74
C VAL A 141 25.94 8.80 -2.90
N PHE A 142 27.09 8.82 -3.56
CA PHE A 142 27.91 7.63 -3.72
C PHE A 142 28.40 7.16 -2.34
N ASP A 143 28.29 5.86 -2.10
CA ASP A 143 28.84 5.22 -0.90
C ASP A 143 29.74 4.06 -1.34
N PRO A 144 31.02 4.02 -0.93
CA PRO A 144 31.96 2.98 -1.38
C PRO A 144 31.54 1.54 -1.04
N ARG A 145 30.71 1.34 -0.01
CA ARG A 145 30.29 0.03 0.47
C ARG A 145 28.90 -0.37 -0.03
N LEU A 146 28.00 0.60 -0.15
CA LEU A 146 26.60 0.40 -0.53
C LEU A 146 26.32 0.76 -1.99
N GLY A 147 27.31 1.27 -2.72
CA GLY A 147 27.21 1.82 -4.08
C GLY A 147 26.57 3.21 -4.07
N SER A 148 25.35 3.33 -3.56
CA SER A 148 24.69 4.61 -3.39
C SER A 148 23.72 4.60 -2.21
N VAL A 149 23.68 5.69 -1.47
CA VAL A 149 22.62 6.01 -0.51
C VAL A 149 21.78 7.14 -1.04
N MET A 150 20.55 7.24 -0.57
CA MET A 150 19.56 8.21 -1.04
C MET A 150 19.00 9.01 0.13
N ALA A 151 18.89 10.32 -0.01
CA ALA A 151 18.22 11.16 0.96
C ALA A 151 16.70 10.85 1.03
N GLN A 152 16.07 11.18 2.16
CA GLN A 152 14.63 11.05 2.37
C GLN A 152 13.86 11.80 1.26
N PRO A 153 13.04 11.12 0.44
CA PRO A 153 12.25 11.79 -0.56
C PRO A 153 11.19 12.70 0.07
N ALA A 154 10.89 13.79 -0.62
CA ALA A 154 9.79 14.67 -0.24
C ALA A 154 8.46 13.90 -0.14
N VAL A 155 7.59 14.29 0.82
CA VAL A 155 6.33 13.58 1.08
C VAL A 155 5.47 13.46 -0.19
N GLY A 156 5.35 14.54 -0.98
CA GLY A 156 4.61 14.51 -2.24
C GLY A 156 5.14 13.48 -3.26
N GLN A 157 6.46 13.28 -3.29
CA GLN A 157 7.08 12.28 -4.15
C GLN A 157 6.81 10.86 -3.66
N ILE A 158 6.82 10.63 -2.34
CA ILE A 158 6.42 9.33 -1.76
C ILE A 158 4.97 9.02 -2.11
N VAL A 159 4.06 9.99 -1.93
CA VAL A 159 2.64 9.86 -2.28
C VAL A 159 2.48 9.44 -3.75
N PHE A 160 3.12 10.17 -4.66
CA PHE A 160 3.09 9.87 -6.09
C PHE A 160 3.66 8.47 -6.37
N ALA A 161 4.85 8.18 -5.86
CA ALA A 161 5.55 6.94 -6.13
C ALA A 161 4.75 5.72 -5.67
N VAL A 162 4.19 5.74 -4.45
CA VAL A 162 3.38 4.62 -3.93
C VAL A 162 2.10 4.47 -4.75
N LEU A 163 1.37 5.57 -4.97
CA LEU A 163 0.09 5.54 -5.71
C LEU A 163 0.29 4.98 -7.13
N VAL A 164 1.29 5.48 -7.86
CA VAL A 164 1.57 5.03 -9.24
C VAL A 164 2.08 3.59 -9.26
N SER A 165 2.95 3.20 -8.33
CA SER A 165 3.48 1.83 -8.27
C SER A 165 2.39 0.78 -8.09
N PHE A 166 1.47 1.01 -7.15
CA PHE A 166 0.33 0.11 -6.93
C PHE A 166 -0.75 0.24 -8.01
N GLY A 167 -0.90 1.42 -8.61
CA GLY A 167 -1.74 1.62 -9.79
C GLY A 167 -1.28 0.79 -10.99
N ILE A 168 0.01 0.78 -11.28
CA ILE A 168 0.61 -0.05 -12.34
C ILE A 168 0.39 -1.54 -12.03
N ALA A 169 0.70 -1.97 -10.81
CA ALA A 169 0.50 -3.37 -10.41
C ALA A 169 -0.95 -3.83 -10.59
N ALA A 170 -1.92 -3.08 -10.04
CA ALA A 170 -3.33 -3.42 -10.16
C ALA A 170 -3.84 -3.34 -11.60
N PHE A 171 -3.37 -2.37 -12.39
CA PHE A 171 -3.70 -2.29 -13.81
C PHE A 171 -3.25 -3.55 -14.55
N ILE A 172 -2.00 -3.98 -14.37
CA ILE A 172 -1.44 -5.18 -15.01
C ILE A 172 -2.25 -6.42 -14.61
N PHE A 173 -2.46 -6.66 -13.32
CA PHE A 173 -3.16 -7.86 -12.86
C PHE A 173 -4.64 -7.88 -13.26
N LYS A 174 -5.32 -6.73 -13.28
CA LYS A 174 -6.67 -6.65 -13.82
C LYS A 174 -6.68 -6.85 -15.33
N LYS A 175 -5.74 -6.27 -16.07
CA LYS A 175 -5.69 -6.33 -17.53
C LYS A 175 -5.38 -7.73 -18.05
N PHE A 176 -4.40 -8.39 -17.48
CA PHE A 176 -3.86 -9.65 -18.01
C PHE A 176 -4.43 -10.89 -17.32
N LEU A 177 -4.73 -10.82 -16.02
CA LEU A 177 -5.21 -11.98 -15.25
C LEU A 177 -6.67 -11.83 -14.77
N ASN A 178 -7.33 -10.70 -15.05
CA ASN A 178 -8.68 -10.38 -14.57
C ASN A 178 -8.83 -10.45 -13.03
N ILE A 179 -7.76 -10.13 -12.29
CA ILE A 179 -7.73 -10.25 -10.83
C ILE A 179 -8.24 -8.97 -10.17
N SER A 180 -8.88 -9.12 -8.99
CA SER A 180 -9.36 -8.01 -8.15
C SER A 180 -8.21 -7.19 -7.54
N TYR A 181 -8.47 -5.91 -7.27
CA TYR A 181 -7.55 -4.99 -6.59
C TYR A 181 -7.14 -5.45 -5.17
N ILE A 182 -7.83 -6.41 -4.57
CA ILE A 182 -7.55 -6.92 -3.21
C ILE A 182 -6.11 -7.44 -3.07
N TRP A 183 -5.56 -8.11 -4.09
CA TRP A 183 -4.22 -8.68 -4.02
C TRP A 183 -3.12 -7.62 -4.09
N PRO A 184 -3.17 -6.63 -5.00
CA PRO A 184 -2.32 -5.44 -4.93
C PRO A 184 -2.44 -4.68 -3.60
N ILE A 185 -3.65 -4.55 -3.03
CA ILE A 185 -3.83 -3.93 -1.70
C ILE A 185 -3.07 -4.74 -0.64
N ALA A 186 -3.26 -6.06 -0.59
CA ALA A 186 -2.58 -6.92 0.38
C ALA A 186 -1.05 -6.86 0.22
N ALA A 187 -0.56 -6.77 -1.02
CA ALA A 187 0.86 -6.62 -1.32
C ALA A 187 1.47 -5.35 -0.70
N SER A 188 0.69 -4.28 -0.50
CA SER A 188 1.18 -3.05 0.16
C SER A 188 1.69 -3.29 1.57
N ALA A 189 1.14 -4.26 2.29
CA ALA A 189 1.64 -4.63 3.61
C ALA A 189 2.97 -5.41 3.55
N LEU A 190 3.19 -6.17 2.48
CA LEU A 190 4.36 -7.03 2.32
C LEU A 190 5.59 -6.27 1.80
N VAL A 191 5.39 -5.19 1.04
CA VAL A 191 6.48 -4.40 0.45
C VAL A 191 7.43 -3.87 1.54
N THR A 192 6.91 -3.29 2.61
CA THR A 192 7.73 -2.77 3.71
C THR A 192 8.50 -3.90 4.40
N GLY A 193 7.82 -5.01 4.73
CA GLY A 193 8.46 -6.13 5.40
C GLY A 193 9.59 -6.75 4.57
N PHE A 194 9.34 -6.94 3.27
CA PHE A 194 10.36 -7.39 2.33
C PHE A 194 11.54 -6.43 2.26
N ALA A 195 11.30 -5.13 2.13
CA ALA A 195 12.38 -4.14 2.03
C ALA A 195 13.26 -4.10 3.29
N ILE A 196 12.64 -4.17 4.47
CA ILE A 196 13.38 -4.20 5.74
C ILE A 196 14.24 -5.47 5.81
N THR A 197 13.67 -6.63 5.52
CA THR A 197 14.41 -7.90 5.60
C THR A 197 15.50 -8.01 4.53
N ALA A 198 15.27 -7.50 3.32
CA ALA A 198 16.21 -7.60 2.21
C ALA A 198 17.35 -6.57 2.29
N TYR A 199 17.04 -5.32 2.68
CA TYR A 199 17.98 -4.20 2.54
C TYR A 199 18.52 -3.66 3.86
N LEU A 200 17.90 -3.96 5.01
CA LEU A 200 18.34 -3.46 6.31
C LEU A 200 18.95 -4.56 7.18
N LYS A 201 19.92 -5.27 6.62
CA LYS A 201 20.79 -6.17 7.39
C LYS A 201 21.59 -5.36 8.42
N GLN A 202 21.97 -6.02 9.51
CA GLN A 202 22.63 -5.37 10.64
C GLN A 202 23.91 -4.64 10.24
N ASP A 203 24.72 -5.23 9.36
CA ASP A 203 25.97 -4.66 8.87
C ASP A 203 25.75 -3.41 8.01
N ILE A 204 24.70 -3.42 7.17
CA ILE A 204 24.28 -2.26 6.37
C ILE A 204 23.80 -1.13 7.28
N LEU A 205 22.95 -1.45 8.25
CA LEU A 205 22.41 -0.45 9.16
C LEU A 205 23.49 0.15 10.07
N GLN A 206 24.46 -0.66 10.52
CA GLN A 206 25.62 -0.19 11.27
C GLN A 206 26.45 0.80 10.44
N HIS A 207 26.67 0.50 9.16
CA HIS A 207 27.36 1.40 8.24
C HIS A 207 26.60 2.73 8.06
N LEU A 208 25.29 2.66 7.84
CA LEU A 208 24.44 3.85 7.69
C LEU A 208 24.45 4.74 8.95
N VAL A 209 24.39 4.15 10.15
CA VAL A 209 24.44 4.90 11.41
C VAL A 209 25.79 5.58 11.62
N GLY A 210 26.88 4.92 11.25
CA GLY A 210 28.23 5.43 11.48
C GLY A 210 28.71 6.48 10.48
N GLN A 211 28.19 6.46 9.25
CA GLN A 211 28.75 7.25 8.14
C GLN A 211 27.77 8.25 7.53
N HIS A 212 26.45 8.12 7.78
CA HIS A 212 25.44 8.95 7.13
C HIS A 212 24.48 9.62 8.11
N PRO A 213 24.00 10.83 7.80
CA PRO A 213 22.91 11.45 8.52
C PRO A 213 21.65 10.57 8.55
N ALA A 214 20.81 10.77 9.56
CA ALA A 214 19.56 10.02 9.75
C ALA A 214 18.56 10.10 8.57
N ALA A 215 18.75 11.08 7.67
CA ALA A 215 17.93 11.26 6.48
C ALA A 215 18.36 10.39 5.27
N PHE A 216 19.42 9.58 5.38
CA PHE A 216 19.88 8.74 4.28
C PHE A 216 19.49 7.27 4.45
N PHE A 217 19.10 6.67 3.33
CA PHE A 217 18.60 5.30 3.25
C PHE A 217 19.31 4.53 2.14
N CYS A 218 19.54 3.23 2.36
CA CYS A 218 20.10 2.34 1.34
C CYS A 218 19.09 1.98 0.24
N ASN A 219 17.80 2.18 0.50
CA ASN A 219 16.74 1.88 -0.46
C ASN A 219 15.54 2.81 -0.29
N ALA A 220 15.00 3.28 -1.42
CA ALA A 220 13.83 4.15 -1.43
C ALA A 220 12.59 3.58 -0.73
N VAL A 221 12.42 2.25 -0.74
CA VAL A 221 11.28 1.64 -0.07
C VAL A 221 11.39 1.77 1.46
N THR A 222 12.61 1.78 1.99
CA THR A 222 12.86 1.88 3.44
C THR A 222 12.66 3.28 4.00
N SER A 223 12.56 4.31 3.15
CA SER A 223 12.22 5.68 3.53
C SER A 223 10.72 5.97 3.53
N VAL A 224 9.88 4.99 3.15
CA VAL A 224 8.42 5.14 3.11
C VAL A 224 7.82 4.58 4.40
N LEU A 225 6.98 5.37 5.08
CA LEU A 225 6.32 4.90 6.30
C LEU A 225 5.27 3.83 5.98
N PRO A 226 5.08 2.82 6.85
CA PRO A 226 4.05 1.80 6.69
C PRO A 226 2.64 2.34 6.39
N VAL A 227 2.23 3.39 7.10
CA VAL A 227 0.92 4.01 6.89
C VAL A 227 0.80 4.66 5.51
N GLN A 228 1.87 5.28 5.02
CA GLN A 228 1.93 5.86 3.66
C GLN A 228 1.85 4.75 2.62
N MET A 229 2.60 3.66 2.81
CA MET A 229 2.60 2.51 1.92
C MET A 229 1.19 1.92 1.76
N VAL A 230 0.49 1.66 2.87
CA VAL A 230 -0.83 1.03 2.84
C VAL A 230 -1.91 1.98 2.35
N ALA A 231 -1.92 3.24 2.80
CA ALA A 231 -2.95 4.20 2.41
C ALA A 231 -2.90 4.49 0.90
N PHE A 232 -1.73 4.91 0.40
CA PHE A 232 -1.57 5.24 -1.02
C PHE A 232 -1.48 3.99 -1.89
N GLY A 233 -0.97 2.87 -1.37
CA GLY A 233 -1.00 1.59 -2.07
C GLY A 233 -2.42 1.09 -2.29
N THR A 234 -3.31 1.32 -1.32
CA THR A 234 -4.73 1.00 -1.45
C THR A 234 -5.41 1.85 -2.51
N LEU A 235 -5.25 3.18 -2.43
CA LEU A 235 -5.82 4.11 -3.41
C LEU A 235 -5.29 3.84 -4.83
N GLY A 236 -3.98 3.65 -4.96
CA GLY A 236 -3.33 3.29 -6.22
C GLY A 236 -3.90 1.99 -6.79
N SER A 237 -4.04 0.96 -5.96
CA SER A 237 -4.59 -0.33 -6.39
C SER A 237 -6.02 -0.23 -6.94
N ILE A 238 -6.89 0.52 -6.25
CA ILE A 238 -8.27 0.72 -6.70
C ILE A 238 -8.29 1.54 -8.00
N ALA A 239 -7.50 2.62 -8.07
CA ALA A 239 -7.41 3.46 -9.27
C ALA A 239 -6.90 2.67 -10.49
N GLY A 240 -5.82 1.89 -10.34
CA GLY A 240 -5.25 1.05 -11.39
C GLY A 240 -6.23 -0.01 -11.90
N TYR A 241 -6.97 -0.64 -10.99
CA TYR A 241 -8.01 -1.60 -11.34
C TYR A 241 -9.12 -0.96 -12.21
N TRP A 242 -9.66 0.19 -11.80
CA TRP A 242 -10.71 0.86 -12.56
C TRP A 242 -10.20 1.43 -13.89
N LEU A 243 -8.95 1.88 -13.93
CA LEU A 243 -8.30 2.29 -15.17
C LEU A 243 -8.22 1.13 -16.17
N ALA A 244 -7.89 -0.09 -15.72
CA ALA A 244 -7.87 -1.28 -16.57
C ALA A 244 -9.27 -1.67 -17.06
N VAL A 245 -10.30 -1.56 -16.21
CA VAL A 245 -11.71 -1.77 -16.60
C VAL A 245 -12.12 -0.78 -17.68
N ARG A 246 -11.84 0.51 -17.49
CA ARG A 246 -12.16 1.57 -18.47
C ARG A 246 -11.39 1.39 -19.78
N TYR A 247 -10.11 1.03 -19.71
CA TYR A 247 -9.29 0.75 -20.88
C TYR A 247 -9.86 -0.41 -21.71
N ASN A 248 -10.29 -1.49 -21.06
CA ASN A 248 -10.94 -2.62 -21.73
C ASN A 248 -12.28 -2.26 -22.35
N HIS A 249 -13.07 -1.42 -21.69
CA HIS A 249 -14.33 -0.93 -22.23
C HIS A 249 -14.10 -0.08 -23.48
N TRP A 250 -13.18 0.90 -23.42
CA TRP A 250 -12.85 1.77 -24.55
C TRP A 250 -12.35 0.97 -25.75
N ARG A 251 -11.45 0.01 -25.56
CA ARG A 251 -10.92 -0.85 -26.64
C ARG A 251 -11.97 -1.74 -27.31
N LYS A 252 -13.13 -1.98 -26.68
CA LYS A 252 -14.22 -2.79 -27.25
C LYS A 252 -15.28 -1.96 -27.99
N HIS A 253 -15.35 -0.66 -27.71
CA HIS A 253 -16.41 0.23 -28.21
C HIS A 253 -15.84 1.46 -28.95
N ALA A 254 -14.56 1.44 -29.28
CA ALA A 254 -13.88 2.38 -30.17
C ALA A 254 -13.59 1.67 -31.49
#